data_AF-A0A183HSC4-F1
#
_entry.id   AF-A0A183HSC4-F1
#
_cell.length_a   1.000
_cell.length_b   1.000
_cell.length_c   1.000
_cell.angle_alpha   90.00
_cell.angle_beta   90.00
_cell.angle_gamma   90.00
#
_symmetry.space_group_name_H-M   'P 1'
#
loop_
_entity.id
_entity.type
_entity.pdbx_description
1 polymer ?
#
loop_
_entity_poly.entity_id
_entity_poly.type
_entity_poly.pdbx_seq_one_letter_code
_entity_poly.pdbx_strand_id
1 'polypeptide(L)'
;MKKEEVPTKASISEKILQEEMSEKRREQEEAGHAQTLSKRKLRLSMQPTIAELKEVTPRPDVVEWADVTSRDPHLLVTLKAYRNTVPVPRHWNAKRKYLAGKRGFERPPFDLPDFIKRTGIMEMRETMWEKHSFI
;
A
#
# COMPACT_ATOMS: atom_id res chain seq x y z
N MET A 1 34.46 28.93 -62.41
CA MET A 1 33.58 27.76 -62.66
C MET A 1 33.27 27.12 -61.31
N LYS A 2 31.99 27.08 -60.92
CA LYS A 2 31.54 26.45 -59.67
C LYS A 2 31.71 24.93 -59.82
N LYS A 3 32.50 24.28 -58.96
CA LYS A 3 32.56 22.81 -58.91
C LYS A 3 31.36 22.33 -58.11
N GLU A 4 30.43 21.66 -58.77
CA GLU A 4 29.35 20.93 -58.11
C GLU A 4 29.94 19.70 -57.44
N GLU A 5 29.91 19.65 -56.11
CA GLU A 5 30.32 18.47 -55.35
C GLU A 5 29.24 17.41 -55.48
N VAL A 6 29.55 16.35 -56.23
CA VAL A 6 28.70 15.17 -56.38
C VAL A 6 28.62 14.47 -55.01
N PRO A 7 27.42 14.27 -54.44
CA PRO A 7 27.29 13.70 -53.11
C PRO A 7 27.84 12.28 -53.08
N THR A 8 28.82 12.03 -52.22
CA THR A 8 29.42 10.72 -51.99
C THR A 8 28.38 9.76 -51.41
N LYS A 9 28.46 8.47 -51.77
CA LYS A 9 27.53 7.42 -51.30
C LYS A 9 27.34 7.42 -49.78
N ALA A 10 28.39 7.77 -49.02
CA ALA A 10 28.36 7.91 -47.57
C ALA A 10 27.45 9.06 -47.10
N SER A 11 27.46 10.21 -47.77
CA SER A 11 26.58 11.34 -47.44
C SER A 11 25.10 11.06 -47.76
N ILE A 12 24.86 10.23 -48.78
CA ILE A 12 23.51 9.78 -49.15
C ILE A 12 23.00 8.80 -48.08
N SER A 13 23.83 7.83 -47.65
CA SER A 13 23.45 6.90 -46.58
C SER A 13 23.23 7.60 -45.24
N GLU A 14 24.02 8.62 -44.93
CA GLU A 14 23.88 9.36 -43.67
C GLU A 14 22.63 10.24 -43.66
N LYS A 15 22.26 10.81 -44.81
CA LYS A 15 20.96 11.48 -44.98
C LYS A 15 19.81 10.51 -44.82
N ILE A 16 19.85 9.33 -45.45
CA ILE A 16 18.80 8.30 -45.33
C ILE A 16 18.65 7.86 -43.86
N LEU A 17 19.75 7.62 -43.15
CA LEU A 17 19.74 7.28 -41.73
C LEU A 17 19.16 8.40 -40.85
N GLN A 18 19.49 9.67 -41.16
CA GLN A 18 18.90 10.81 -40.45
C GLN A 18 17.41 10.95 -40.73
N GLU A 19 16.98 10.69 -41.97
CA GLU A 19 15.58 10.75 -42.39
C GLU A 19 14.77 9.62 -41.74
N GLU A 20 15.25 8.37 -41.76
CA GLU A 20 14.64 7.24 -41.05
C GLU A 20 14.54 7.44 -39.53
N MET A 21 15.58 8.03 -38.92
CA MET A 21 15.58 8.36 -37.50
C MET A 21 14.60 9.50 -37.18
N SER A 22 14.40 10.43 -38.11
CA SER A 22 13.42 11.51 -37.99
C SER A 22 11.98 11.02 -38.18
N GLU A 23 11.75 10.09 -39.11
CA GLU A 23 10.45 9.44 -39.31
C GLU A 23 10.09 8.56 -38.13
N LYS A 24 11.02 7.77 -37.58
CA LYS A 24 10.78 7.04 -36.32
C LYS A 24 10.46 7.95 -35.14
N ARG A 25 11.06 9.14 -35.07
CA ARG A 25 10.68 10.16 -34.06
C ARG A 25 9.28 10.69 -34.31
N ARG A 26 8.92 10.96 -35.56
CA ARG A 26 7.60 11.47 -35.93
C ARG A 26 6.50 10.43 -35.75
N GLU A 27 6.77 9.16 -36.03
CA GLU A 27 5.88 8.02 -35.74
C GLU A 27 5.71 7.82 -34.23
N GLN A 28 6.75 8.03 -33.41
CA GLN A 28 6.64 8.05 -31.95
C GLN A 28 5.86 9.26 -31.43
N GLU A 29 5.94 10.42 -32.10
CA GLU A 29 5.16 11.62 -31.78
C GLU A 29 3.69 11.53 -32.23
N GLU A 30 3.41 10.87 -33.36
CA GLU A 30 2.05 10.59 -33.85
C GLU A 30 1.39 9.46 -33.04
N ALA A 31 2.13 8.43 -32.62
CA ALA A 31 1.73 7.51 -31.56
C ALA A 31 1.62 8.21 -30.18
N GLY A 32 2.21 9.40 -30.06
CA GLY A 32 2.18 10.29 -28.91
C GLY A 32 0.83 10.96 -28.64
N HIS A 33 -0.22 10.66 -29.42
CA HIS A 33 -1.60 10.92 -28.99
C HIS A 33 -2.07 9.95 -27.89
N ALA A 34 -1.34 8.86 -27.64
CA ALA A 34 -1.32 8.16 -26.35
C ALA A 34 -0.41 8.90 -25.34
N GLN A 35 -0.51 10.23 -25.34
CA GLN A 35 0.21 11.21 -24.54
C GLN A 35 0.83 10.58 -23.31
N THR A 36 2.16 10.53 -23.28
CA THR A 36 3.06 10.54 -22.10
C THR A 36 2.32 10.78 -20.79
N LEU A 37 1.54 9.79 -20.36
CA LEU A 37 0.73 9.95 -19.17
C LEU A 37 1.75 10.08 -18.06
N SER A 38 1.66 11.17 -17.30
CA SER A 38 2.46 11.30 -16.08
C SER A 38 2.41 9.97 -15.34
N LYS A 39 3.52 9.51 -14.79
CA LYS A 39 3.59 8.23 -14.06
C LYS A 39 2.44 8.07 -13.06
N ARG A 40 1.93 9.19 -12.52
CA ARG A 40 0.73 9.23 -11.68
C ARG A 40 -0.57 8.90 -12.43
N LYS A 41 -0.80 9.50 -13.60
CA LYS A 41 -1.99 9.28 -14.44
C LYS A 41 -2.02 7.85 -15.00
N LEU A 42 -0.87 7.32 -15.41
CA LEU A 42 -0.74 5.92 -15.84
C LEU A 42 -1.08 4.95 -14.69
N ARG A 43 -0.60 5.20 -13.47
CA ARG A 43 -0.96 4.38 -12.31
C ARG A 43 -2.46 4.44 -11.99
N LEU A 44 -3.07 5.62 -12.11
CA LEU A 44 -4.51 5.77 -11.87
C LEU A 44 -5.34 5.01 -12.91
N SER A 45 -4.95 5.03 -14.19
CA SER A 45 -5.66 4.27 -15.23
C SER A 45 -5.52 2.76 -15.09
N MET A 46 -4.48 2.28 -14.40
CA MET A 46 -4.27 0.86 -14.12
C MET A 46 -4.98 0.38 -12.84
N GLN A 47 -5.58 1.29 -12.05
CA GLN A 47 -6.31 0.89 -10.84
C GLN A 47 -7.66 0.26 -11.21
N PRO A 48 -7.95 -0.98 -10.76
CA PRO A 48 -9.23 -1.62 -11.00
C PRO A 48 -10.34 -0.98 -10.17
N THR A 49 -11.58 -1.11 -10.60
CA THR A 49 -12.71 -0.69 -9.76
C THR A 49 -12.92 -1.65 -8.59
N ILE A 50 -13.57 -1.17 -7.53
CA ILE A 50 -13.89 -2.04 -6.38
C ILE A 50 -14.82 -3.21 -6.76
N ALA A 51 -15.68 -3.00 -7.77
CA ALA A 51 -16.59 -4.02 -8.26
C ALA A 51 -15.82 -5.15 -8.97
N GLU A 52 -14.88 -4.79 -9.86
CA GLU A 52 -14.00 -5.75 -10.53
C GLU A 52 -13.20 -6.61 -9.55
N LEU A 53 -12.64 -6.00 -8.50
CA LEU A 53 -11.91 -6.73 -7.47
C LEU A 53 -12.80 -7.73 -6.72
N LYS A 54 -14.04 -7.35 -6.43
CA LYS A 54 -15.01 -8.24 -5.76
C LYS A 54 -15.48 -9.36 -6.66
N GLU A 55 -15.59 -9.12 -7.96
CA GLU A 55 -15.98 -10.14 -8.94
C GLU A 55 -14.93 -11.25 -9.08
N VAL A 56 -13.65 -10.86 -9.17
CA VAL A 56 -12.54 -11.80 -9.39
C VAL A 56 -12.22 -12.66 -8.15
N THR A 57 -12.54 -12.17 -6.95
CA THR A 57 -12.03 -12.75 -5.70
C THR A 57 -13.01 -13.75 -5.08
N PRO A 58 -12.53 -14.89 -4.55
CA PRO A 58 -13.39 -15.94 -3.98
C PRO A 58 -14.09 -15.51 -2.68
N ARG A 59 -13.57 -14.48 -2.01
CA ARG A 59 -14.11 -13.91 -0.78
C ARG A 59 -14.27 -12.39 -0.92
N PRO A 60 -15.37 -11.90 -1.51
CA PRO A 60 -15.56 -10.47 -1.75
C PRO A 60 -15.69 -9.64 -0.46
N ASP A 61 -16.02 -10.27 0.67
CA ASP A 61 -16.22 -9.58 1.97
C ASP A 61 -14.95 -8.95 2.53
N VAL A 62 -13.77 -9.48 2.18
CA VAL A 62 -12.51 -8.96 2.69
C VAL A 62 -12.04 -7.73 1.94
N VAL A 63 -12.61 -7.43 0.77
CA VAL A 63 -12.22 -6.32 -0.09
C VAL A 63 -12.65 -4.99 0.55
N GLU A 64 -11.67 -4.16 0.87
CA GLU A 64 -11.87 -2.80 1.36
C GLU A 64 -11.69 -1.78 0.23
N TRP A 65 -12.29 -0.60 0.38
CA TRP A 65 -12.16 0.49 -0.59
C TRP A 65 -10.70 0.95 -0.77
N ALA A 66 -9.86 0.78 0.25
CA ALA A 66 -8.44 1.14 0.20
C ALA A 66 -7.63 0.20 -0.70
N ASP A 67 -8.09 -1.05 -0.91
CA ASP A 67 -7.33 -2.09 -1.61
C ASP A 67 -7.09 -1.73 -3.08
N VAL A 68 -8.03 -1.00 -3.71
CA VAL A 68 -7.96 -0.47 -5.08
C VAL A 68 -6.70 0.37 -5.34
N THR A 69 -6.26 1.12 -4.33
CA THR A 69 -5.15 2.06 -4.47
C THR A 69 -3.77 1.42 -4.29
N SER A 70 -3.74 0.12 -4.00
CA SER A 70 -2.52 -0.65 -3.76
C SER A 70 -1.68 -0.78 -5.04
N ARG A 71 -0.39 -1.09 -4.87
CA ARG A 71 0.50 -1.32 -6.03
C ARG A 71 0.07 -2.53 -6.87
N ASP A 72 -0.40 -3.57 -6.19
CA ASP A 72 -0.98 -4.77 -6.81
C ASP A 72 -2.24 -5.17 -6.02
N PRO A 73 -3.42 -4.74 -6.48
CA PRO A 73 -4.68 -5.01 -5.78
C PRO A 73 -5.08 -6.49 -5.80
N HIS A 74 -4.81 -7.22 -6.88
CA HIS A 74 -5.21 -8.62 -7.02
C HIS A 74 -4.40 -9.52 -6.06
N LEU A 75 -3.08 -9.32 -6.00
CA LEU A 75 -2.23 -10.05 -5.07
C LEU A 75 -2.60 -9.73 -3.62
N LEU A 76 -2.83 -8.45 -3.31
CA LEU A 76 -3.19 -8.04 -1.95
C LEU A 76 -4.46 -8.72 -1.47
N VAL A 77 -5.52 -8.72 -2.29
CA VAL A 77 -6.77 -9.38 -1.90
C VAL A 77 -6.60 -10.89 -1.81
N THR A 78 -5.79 -11.51 -2.68
CA THR A 78 -5.48 -12.95 -2.59
C THR A 78 -4.84 -13.30 -1.25
N LEU A 79 -3.88 -12.50 -0.79
CA LEU A 79 -3.26 -12.69 0.53
C LEU A 79 -4.26 -12.44 1.67
N LYS A 80 -5.10 -11.41 1.55
CA LYS A 80 -6.13 -11.08 2.53
C LYS A 80 -7.22 -12.15 2.63
N ALA A 81 -7.51 -12.83 1.53
CA ALA A 81 -8.48 -13.93 1.45
C ALA A 81 -7.87 -15.31 1.79
N TYR A 82 -6.55 -15.39 1.96
CA TYR A 82 -5.86 -16.65 2.25
C TYR A 82 -6.34 -17.27 3.58
N ARG A 83 -6.17 -18.59 3.72
CA ARG A 83 -6.61 -19.29 4.93
C ARG A 83 -5.81 -18.83 6.14
N ASN A 84 -6.50 -18.49 7.23
CA ASN A 84 -5.90 -18.10 8.52
C ASN A 84 -5.14 -16.77 8.54
N THR A 85 -5.31 -15.91 7.54
CA THR A 85 -4.76 -14.56 7.63
C THR A 85 -5.56 -13.68 8.60
N VAL A 86 -4.83 -12.94 9.42
CA VAL A 86 -5.40 -11.96 10.34
C VAL A 86 -5.35 -10.59 9.65
N PRO A 87 -6.48 -9.87 9.56
CA PRO A 87 -6.51 -8.58 8.89
C PRO A 87 -5.74 -7.51 9.69
N VAL A 88 -5.33 -6.44 8.99
CA VAL A 88 -4.68 -5.29 9.62
C VAL A 88 -5.65 -4.62 10.61
N PRO A 89 -5.20 -4.24 11.82
CA PRO A 89 -6.05 -3.59 12.81
C PRO A 89 -6.66 -2.27 12.31
N ARG A 90 -7.96 -2.07 12.56
CA ARG A 90 -8.75 -0.91 12.06
C ARG A 90 -8.18 0.48 12.38
N HIS A 91 -7.35 0.61 13.41
CA HIS A 91 -6.81 1.91 13.84
C HIS A 91 -5.58 2.36 13.02
N TRP A 92 -5.13 1.57 12.03
CA TRP A 92 -3.98 1.93 11.19
C TRP A 92 -4.17 3.26 10.45
N ASN A 93 -5.39 3.59 10.05
CA ASN A 93 -5.74 4.84 9.36
C ASN A 93 -6.36 5.90 10.29
N ALA A 94 -6.37 5.65 11.61
CA ALA A 94 -6.94 6.59 12.56
C ALA A 94 -6.01 7.79 12.77
N LYS A 95 -6.57 9.00 12.79
CA LYS A 95 -5.81 10.23 13.11
C LYS A 95 -5.33 10.29 14.56
N ARG A 96 -6.03 9.60 15.47
CA ARG A 96 -5.71 9.58 16.91
C ARG A 96 -4.75 8.43 17.20
N LYS A 97 -3.86 8.62 18.19
CA LYS A 97 -2.98 7.54 18.69
C LYS A 97 -3.83 6.37 19.23
N TYR A 98 -3.35 5.14 19.04
CA TYR A 98 -4.07 3.89 19.32
C TYR A 98 -4.80 3.86 20.68
N LEU A 99 -4.16 4.31 21.77
CA LEU A 99 -4.74 4.27 23.13
C LEU A 99 -5.33 5.60 23.60
N ALA A 100 -5.26 6.68 22.82
CA ALA A 100 -5.62 8.02 23.30
C ALA A 100 -7.12 8.16 23.64
N GLY A 101 -8.00 7.41 22.97
CA GLY A 101 -9.45 7.44 23.23
C GLY A 101 -9.86 6.79 24.55
N LYS A 102 -8.98 6.01 25.19
CA LYS A 102 -9.29 5.28 26.44
C LYS A 102 -8.87 6.03 27.71
N ARG A 103 -8.36 7.26 27.59
CA ARG A 103 -7.82 8.03 28.72
C ARG A 103 -8.88 8.49 29.73
N GLY A 104 -10.16 8.51 29.34
CA GLY A 104 -11.28 8.89 30.23
C GLY A 104 -12.01 7.72 30.88
N PHE A 105 -11.58 6.49 30.64
CA PHE A 105 -12.14 5.30 31.28
C PHE A 105 -11.13 4.78 32.30
N GLU A 106 -11.49 4.79 33.57
CA GLU A 106 -10.65 4.20 34.62
C GLU A 106 -10.67 2.68 34.48
N ARG A 107 -9.52 2.09 34.14
CA ARG A 107 -9.38 0.64 34.09
C ARG A 107 -9.29 0.13 35.54
N PRO A 108 -10.12 -0.83 35.95
CA PRO A 108 -10.00 -1.41 37.28
C PRO A 108 -8.59 -2.01 37.48
N PRO A 109 -8.10 -2.08 38.72
CA PRO A 109 -6.84 -2.73 39.02
C PRO A 109 -6.87 -4.20 38.60
N PHE A 110 -5.69 -4.79 38.49
CA PHE A 110 -5.57 -6.18 38.08
C PHE A 110 -6.24 -7.10 39.10
N ASP A 111 -7.15 -7.94 38.61
CA ASP A 111 -7.88 -8.90 39.42
C ASP A 111 -7.38 -10.32 39.17
N LEU A 112 -7.03 -11.05 40.24
CA LEU A 112 -6.46 -12.38 40.10
C LEU A 112 -7.52 -13.41 39.66
N PRO A 113 -7.14 -14.43 38.87
CA PRO A 113 -8.01 -15.57 38.61
C PRO A 113 -8.43 -16.29 39.90
N ASP A 114 -9.65 -16.84 39.93
CA ASP A 114 -10.29 -17.38 41.14
C ASP A 114 -9.50 -18.49 41.85
N PHE A 115 -8.78 -19.33 41.10
CA PHE A 115 -7.99 -20.42 41.69
C PHE A 115 -6.74 -19.89 42.41
N ILE A 116 -6.20 -18.75 42.00
CA ILE A 116 -5.09 -18.07 42.68
C ILE A 116 -5.62 -17.29 43.87
N LYS A 117 -6.75 -16.58 43.74
CA LYS A 117 -7.40 -15.89 44.86
C LYS A 117 -7.69 -16.82 46.03
N ARG A 118 -8.18 -18.03 45.74
CA ARG A 118 -8.46 -19.07 46.75
C ARG A 118 -7.24 -19.50 47.57
N THR A 119 -6.01 -19.25 47.09
CA THR A 119 -4.81 -19.49 47.89
C THR A 119 -4.65 -18.50 49.05
N GLY A 120 -5.45 -17.43 49.10
CA GLY A 120 -5.36 -16.37 50.12
C GLY A 120 -4.19 -15.41 49.92
N ILE A 121 -3.44 -15.53 48.81
CA ILE A 121 -2.21 -14.75 48.59
C ILE A 121 -2.44 -13.24 48.49
N MET A 122 -3.62 -12.79 48.05
CA MET A 122 -3.96 -11.35 48.00
C MET A 122 -4.04 -10.77 49.40
N GLU A 123 -4.82 -11.39 50.28
CA GLU A 123 -5.02 -10.95 51.67
C GLU A 123 -3.69 -10.99 52.45
N MET A 124 -2.90 -12.05 52.27
CA MET A 124 -1.57 -12.16 52.91
C MET A 124 -0.61 -11.06 52.45
N ARG A 125 -0.65 -10.67 51.16
CA ARG A 125 0.20 -9.60 50.64
C ARG A 125 -0.27 -8.22 51.07
N GLU A 126 -1.58 -7.96 51.07
CA GLU A 126 -2.16 -6.69 51.52
C GLU A 126 -1.80 -6.42 52.98
N THR A 127 -1.98 -7.40 53.87
CA THR A 127 -1.62 -7.26 55.29
C THR A 127 -0.13 -7.02 55.53
N MET A 128 0.77 -7.59 54.71
CA MET A 128 2.21 -7.29 54.79
C MET A 128 2.55 -5.89 54.26
N TRP A 129 1.89 -5.47 53.18
CA TRP A 129 2.09 -4.15 52.60
C TRP A 129 1.65 -3.04 53.55
N GLU A 130 0.48 -3.19 54.17
CA GLU A 130 0.00 -2.26 55.19
C GLU A 130 1.03 -2.11 56.32
N LYS A 131 1.50 -3.22 56.89
CA LYS A 131 2.52 -3.20 57.96
C LYS A 131 3.81 -2.48 57.55
N HIS A 132 4.29 -2.69 56.34
CA HIS A 132 5.51 -2.03 55.84
C HIS A 132 5.27 -0.56 55.47
N SER A 133 4.04 -0.17 55.13
CA SER A 133 3.70 1.21 54.80
C SER A 133 3.53 2.12 56.03
N PHE A 134 3.36 1.55 57.22
CA PHE A 134 3.28 2.28 58.50
C PHE A 134 4.63 2.41 59.22
N ILE A 135 5.70 1.84 58.66
CA ILE A 135 7.09 2.01 59.11
C ILE A 135 7.77 3.03 58.18
#